data_AF-A0A833RME5-F1
#
_entry.id   AF-A0A833RME5-F1
#
_cell.length_a   1.000
_cell.length_b   1.000
_cell.length_c   1.000
_cell.angle_alpha   90.00
_cell.angle_beta   90.00
_cell.angle_gamma   90.00
#
_symmetry.space_group_name_H-M   'P 1'
#
loop_
_entity.id
_entity.type
_entity.pdbx_description
1 polymer ?
#
loop_
_entity_poly.entity_id
_entity_poly.type
_entity_poly.pdbx_seq_one_letter_code
_entity_poly.pdbx_strand_id
1 'polypeptide(L)' 'MQYSISCDFWNNLLVKPAVEGTLNVLRAAKDCGVKRVVLTSSSSAIAPNPHWPVDAVLTEESWADADTFKKHDVCHYY' A
#
# COMPACT_ATOMS: atom_id res chain seq x y z
N MET A 1 13.04 -21.83 -17.16
CA MET A 1 12.11 -22.15 -16.05
C MET A 1 11.73 -20.82 -15.41
N GLN A 2 10.59 -20.24 -15.80
CA GLN A 2 10.11 -18.98 -15.25
C GLN A 2 9.20 -19.34 -14.07
N TYR A 3 9.68 -19.13 -12.86
CA TYR A 3 8.85 -19.26 -11.66
C TYR A 3 7.89 -18.07 -11.66
N SER A 4 6.65 -18.28 -12.07
CA SER A 4 5.62 -17.25 -11.92
C SER A 4 5.26 -17.14 -10.44
N ILE A 5 5.85 -16.17 -9.75
CA ILE A 5 5.40 -15.76 -8.42
C ILE A 5 4.02 -15.14 -8.61
N SER A 6 2.98 -15.76 -8.07
CA SER A 6 1.61 -15.27 -8.24
C SER A 6 1.37 -14.00 -7.43
N CYS A 7 0.40 -13.19 -7.85
CA CYS A 7 -0.06 -12.01 -7.10
C CYS A 7 -0.42 -12.34 -5.63
N ASP A 8 -0.92 -13.55 -5.38
CA ASP A 8 -1.26 -14.05 -4.04
C ASP A 8 -0.04 -14.15 -3.12
N PHE A 9 1.13 -14.47 -3.67
CA PHE A 9 2.36 -14.55 -2.90
C PHE A 9 2.77 -13.17 -2.37
N TRP A 10 2.80 -12.14 -3.23
CA TRP A 10 3.12 -10.78 -2.82
C TRP A 10 2.07 -10.18 -1.88
N ASN A 11 0.79 -10.51 -2.11
CA ASN A 11 -0.27 -10.13 -1.19
C ASN A 11 -0.01 -10.70 0.23
N ASN A 12 0.41 -11.96 0.33
CA ASN A 12 0.71 -12.59 1.62
C ASN A 12 2.03 -12.12 2.26
N LEU A 13 3.03 -11.73 1.46
CA LEU A 13 4.33 -11.29 2.00
C LEU A 13 4.41 -9.80 2.30
N LEU A 14 3.70 -8.94 1.56
CA LEU A 14 3.82 -7.49 1.69
C LEU A 14 2.52 -6.85 2.17
N VAL A 15 1.43 -7.04 1.44
CA VAL A 15 0.18 -6.30 1.67
C VAL A 15 -0.46 -6.72 2.99
N LYS A 16 -0.70 -8.02 3.18
CA LYS A 16 -1.38 -8.54 4.36
C LYS A 16 -0.58 -8.24 5.65
N PRO A 17 0.74 -8.48 5.73
CA PRO A 17 1.52 -8.12 6.92
C PRO A 17 1.53 -6.62 7.21
N ALA A 18 1.61 -5.76 6.19
CA ALA A 18 1.58 -4.31 6.38
C ALA A 18 0.24 -3.85 6.96
N VAL A 19 -0.88 -4.38 6.46
CA VAL A 19 -2.24 -4.05 6.94
C VAL A 19 -2.45 -4.59 8.36
N GLU A 20 -2.19 -5.88 8.58
CA GLU A 20 -2.41 -6.53 9.87
C GLU A 20 -1.49 -5.97 10.95
N GLY A 21 -0.22 -5.72 10.63
CA GLY A 21 0.75 -5.10 11.53
C GLY A 21 0.32 -3.70 11.97
N THR A 22 -0.11 -2.86 11.02
CA THR A 22 -0.61 -1.51 11.31
C THR A 22 -1.84 -1.56 12.20
N LEU A 23 -2.81 -2.43 11.89
CA LEU A 23 -4.02 -2.58 12.71
C LEU A 23 -3.72 -3.07 14.12
N ASN A 24 -2.77 -3.99 14.28
CA ASN A 24 -2.36 -4.48 15.60
C ASN A 24 -1.75 -3.38 16.46
N VAL A 25 -0.87 -2.55 15.88
CA VAL A 25 -0.30 -1.40 16.59
C VAL A 25 -1.37 -0.38 16.96
N LEU A 26 -2.30 -0.06 16.04
CA LEU A 26 -3.38 0.89 16.31
C LEU A 26 -4.33 0.39 17.40
N ARG A 27 -4.64 -0.91 17.43
CA ARG A 27 -5.43 -1.54 18.50
C ARG A 27 -4.71 -1.46 19.83
N ALA A 28 -3.44 -1.86 19.89
CA ALA A 28 -2.64 -1.78 21.11
C ALA A 28 -2.52 -0.33 21.63
N ALA A 29 -2.29 0.64 20.74
CA ALA A 29 -2.22 2.05 21.09
C ALA A 29 -3.55 2.55 21.69
N LYS A 30 -4.68 2.15 21.10
CA LYS A 30 -6.02 2.44 21.64
C LYS A 30 -6.21 1.84 23.03
N ASP A 31 -5.87 0.57 23.20
CA ASP A 31 -6.05 -0.16 24.46
C ASP A 31 -5.18 0.39 25.59
N CYS A 32 -3.99 0.91 25.26
CA CYS A 32 -3.10 1.58 26.20
C CYS A 32 -3.43 3.07 26.44
N GLY A 33 -4.48 3.62 25.80
CA GLY A 33 -4.87 5.02 25.97
C GLY A 33 -3.87 6.02 25.37
N VAL A 34 -3.14 5.62 24.32
CA VAL A 34 -2.22 6.52 23.60
C VAL A 34 -3.00 7.68 22.97
N LYS A 35 -2.55 8.91 23.23
CA LYS A 35 -3.25 10.13 22.79
C LYS A 35 -3.15 10.40 21.29
N ARG A 36 -2.06 9.96 20.65
CA ARG A 36 -1.79 10.21 19.23
C ARG A 36 -0.85 9.16 18.66
N VAL A 37 -1.15 8.70 17.45
CA VAL A 37 -0.28 7.83 16.63
C VAL A 37 0.03 8.58 15.33
N VAL A 38 1.26 8.47 14.85
CA VAL A 38 1.66 8.95 13.52
C VAL A 38 2.09 7.72 12.71
N LEU A 39 1.44 7.52 11.56
CA LEU A 39 1.77 6.45 10.63
C LEU A 39 2.68 7.00 9.54
N THR A 40 3.89 6.45 9.41
CA THR A 40 4.76 6.76 8.27
C THR A 40 4.25 6.01 7.05
N SER A 41 3.53 6.73 6.18
CA SER A 41 3.13 6.23 4.86
C SER A 41 4.20 6.54 3.81
N SER A 42 3.90 6.28 2.54
CA SER A 42 4.76 6.58 1.38
C SER A 42 3.95 7.30 0.31
N SER A 43 4.63 8.05 -0.58
CA SER A 43 4.03 8.59 -1.81
C SER A 43 3.49 7.48 -2.72
N SER A 44 3.95 6.24 -2.57
CA SER A 44 3.40 5.07 -3.27
C SER A 44 1.94 4.77 -2.92
N ALA A 45 1.41 5.29 -1.81
CA ALA A 45 -0.02 5.19 -1.50
C ALA A 45 -0.88 6.15 -2.34
N ILE A 46 -0.24 7.14 -2.99
CA ILE A 46 -0.90 8.20 -3.78
C ILE A 46 -0.72 7.93 -5.29
N ALA A 47 0.45 7.45 -5.72
CA ALA A 47 0.78 7.21 -7.12
C ALA A 47 1.49 5.86 -7.31
N PRO A 48 1.37 5.20 -8.49
CA PRO A 48 0.72 5.68 -9.70
C PRO A 48 -0.81 5.53 -9.70
N ASN A 49 -1.48 6.39 -10.45
CA ASN A 49 -2.88 6.21 -10.79
C ASN A 49 -3.11 6.75 -12.22
N PRO A 50 -3.43 5.87 -13.20
CA PRO A 50 -3.46 6.19 -14.62
C PRO A 50 -4.69 7.01 -15.00
N HIS A 51 -5.62 7.20 -14.07
CA HIS A 51 -6.82 8.00 -14.28
C HIS A 51 -6.59 9.49 -14.00
N TRP A 52 -5.43 9.88 -13.45
CA TRP A 52 -5.12 11.29 -13.21
C TRP A 52 -4.56 11.97 -14.45
N PRO A 53 -4.94 13.24 -14.71
CA PRO A 53 -4.25 14.10 -15.66
C PRO A 53 -2.75 14.23 -15.34
N VAL A 54 -1.93 14.43 -16.36
CA VAL A 54 -0.46 14.54 -16.25
C VAL A 54 -0.04 15.71 -15.35
N ASP A 55 -0.82 16.77 -15.32
CA ASP A 55 -0.62 18.01 -14.57
C ASP A 55 -1.45 18.09 -13.29
N ALA A 56 -2.03 16.98 -12.84
CA ALA A 56 -2.83 16.95 -11.64
C ALA A 56 -2.01 17.30 -10.38
N VAL A 57 -2.53 18.24 -9.59
CA VAL A 57 -2.01 18.52 -8.24
C VAL A 57 -2.54 17.46 -7.29
N LEU A 58 -1.62 16.68 -6.72
CA LEU A 58 -1.95 15.65 -5.73
C LEU A 58 -2.25 16.31 -4.38
N THR A 59 -3.28 15.83 -3.71
CA THR A 59 -3.73 16.29 -2.40
C THR A 59 -3.84 15.13 -1.42
N GLU A 60 -4.23 15.40 -0.19
CA GLU A 60 -4.50 14.39 0.84
C GLU A 60 -5.68 13.48 0.48
N GLU A 61 -6.50 13.86 -0.50
CA GLU A 61 -7.60 13.04 -1.04
C GLU A 61 -7.17 12.13 -2.19
N SER A 62 -5.93 12.29 -2.70
CA SER A 62 -5.41 11.51 -3.83
C SER A 62 -4.96 10.11 -3.40
N TRP A 63 -5.35 9.10 -4.18
CA TRP A 63 -5.00 7.69 -3.94
C TRP A 63 -4.46 7.01 -5.18
N ALA A 64 -3.52 6.09 -4.97
CA ALA A 64 -3.01 5.23 -6.03
C ALA A 64 -4.10 4.27 -6.54
N ASP A 65 -4.04 3.89 -7.81
CA ASP A 65 -4.96 2.90 -8.36
C ASP A 65 -4.49 1.50 -7.95
N ALA A 66 -5.20 0.86 -7.02
CA ALA A 66 -4.85 -0.46 -6.52
C ALA A 66 -4.72 -1.52 -7.63
N ASP A 67 -5.43 -1.36 -8.75
CA ASP A 67 -5.37 -2.32 -9.86
C ASP A 67 -4.14 -2.13 -10.74
N THR A 68 -3.48 -0.97 -10.71
CA THR A 68 -2.18 -0.83 -11.39
C THR A 68 -1.13 -1.75 -10.80
N PHE A 69 -1.14 -1.97 -9.48
CA PHE A 69 -0.22 -2.89 -8.81
C PHE A 69 -0.56 -4.37 -9.04
N LYS A 70 -1.76 -4.68 -9.53
CA LYS A 70 -2.16 -6.05 -9.90
C LYS A 70 -1.88 -6.37 -11.36
N LYS A 71 -2.02 -5.37 -12.24
CA LYS A 71 -1.89 -5.50 -13.71
C LYS A 71 -0.46 -5.33 -14.20
N HIS A 72 0.30 -4.44 -13.56
CA HIS A 72 1.74 -4.51 -13.70
C HIS A 72 2.19 -5.69 -12.88
N ASP A 73 2.78 -6.64 -13.56
CA ASP A 73 3.80 -7.55 -13.08
C ASP A 73 4.85 -6.77 -12.24
N VAL A 74 4.48 -6.32 -11.03
CA VAL A 74 5.41 -5.87 -9.99
C VAL A 74 6.36 -7.01 -9.60
N CYS A 75 6.10 -8.23 -10.09
CA CYS A 75 7.02 -9.35 -10.19
C CYS A 75 8.27 -9.11 -11.06
N HIS A 76 8.40 -7.98 -11.77
CA HIS A 76 9.54 -7.70 -12.66
C HIS A 76 10.40 -6.48 -12.28
N TYR A 77 10.06 -5.76 -11.21
CA TYR A 77 10.83 -4.58 -10.77
C TYR A 77 11.76 -4.84 -9.56
N TYR A 78 11.93 -6.11 -9.18
CA TYR A 78 13.00 -6.59 -8.31
C TYR A 78 13.59 -7.90 -8.86
#